data_AF-A0A223NTN9-F1
#
_entry.id   AF-A0A223NTN9-F1
#
_cell.length_a   1.000
_cell.length_b   1.000
_cell.length_c   1.000
_cell.angle_alpha   90.00
_cell.angle_beta   90.00
_cell.angle_gamma   90.00
#
_symmetry.space_group_name_H-M   'P 1'
#
loop_
_entity.id
_entity.type
_entity.pdbx_description
1 polymer ?
#
loop_
_entity_poly.entity_id
_entity_poly.type
_entity_poly.pdbx_seq_one_letter_code
_entity_poly.pdbx_strand_id
1 'polypeptide(L)' 'MFIELFEIGALLAVLILPFFFPYKKKTGAVKIPADYNDTSEANYAINEHGFLEKIQHDKVKSHAN' A
#
# COMPACT_ATOMS: atom_id res chain seq x y z
N MET A 1 -6.74 -41.05 -18.90
CA MET A 1 -6.98 -40.12 -20.03
C MET A 1 -7.89 -38.95 -19.68
N PHE A 2 -9.22 -39.13 -19.46
CA PHE A 2 -10.10 -37.98 -19.14
C PHE A 2 -9.77 -37.33 -17.79
N ILE A 3 -9.52 -38.13 -16.75
CA ILE A 3 -9.16 -37.64 -15.42
C ILE A 3 -7.84 -36.87 -15.46
N GLU A 4 -6.83 -37.42 -16.14
CA GLU A 4 -5.53 -36.77 -16.35
C GLU A 4 -5.66 -35.43 -17.09
N LEU A 5 -6.56 -35.36 -18.08
CA LEU A 5 -6.82 -34.13 -18.83
C LEU A 5 -7.45 -33.05 -17.93
N PHE A 6 -8.36 -33.43 -17.03
CA PHE A 6 -8.95 -32.53 -16.04
C PHE A 6 -7.92 -32.06 -15.01
N GLU A 7 -7.02 -32.93 -14.56
CA GLU A 7 -5.96 -32.60 -13.60
C GLU A 7 -4.97 -31.58 -14.19
N ILE A 8 -4.54 -31.80 -15.44
CA ILE A 8 -3.68 -30.87 -16.18
C ILE A 8 -4.38 -29.52 -16.39
N GLY A 9 -5.67 -29.55 -16.76
CA GLY A 9 -6.48 -28.35 -16.93
C GLY A 9 -6.64 -27.57 -15.62
N ALA A 10 -6.84 -28.25 -14.50
CA ALA A 10 -6.96 -27.63 -13.18
C ALA A 10 -5.64 -26.97 -12.74
N LEU A 11 -4.50 -27.64 -12.95
CA LEU A 11 -3.18 -27.10 -12.64
C LEU A 11 -2.88 -25.83 -13.46
N LEU A 12 -3.19 -25.84 -14.76
CA LEU A 12 -3.05 -24.67 -15.63
C LEU A 12 -3.97 -23.52 -15.19
N ALA A 13 -5.21 -23.81 -14.82
CA ALA A 13 -6.14 -22.79 -14.35
C ALA A 13 -5.63 -22.09 -13.10
N VAL A 14 -5.07 -22.82 -12.12
CA VAL A 14 -4.51 -22.25 -10.88
C VAL A 14 -3.33 -21.31 -11.18
N LEU A 15 -2.47 -21.66 -12.14
CA LEU A 15 -1.33 -20.83 -12.53
C LEU A 15 -1.75 -19.52 -13.20
N ILE A 16 -2.83 -19.54 -13.98
CA ILE A 16 -3.26 -18.38 -14.77
C ILE A 16 -4.26 -17.50 -14.00
N LEU A 17 -4.99 -18.06 -13.03
CA LEU A 17 -5.96 -17.35 -12.18
C LEU A 17 -5.45 -16.02 -11.59
N PRO A 18 -4.22 -15.90 -11.03
CA PRO A 18 -3.75 -14.64 -10.44
C PRO A 18 -3.54 -13.51 -11.45
N PHE A 19 -3.38 -13.81 -12.75
CA PHE A 19 -3.18 -12.80 -13.80
C PHE A 19 -4.50 -12.13 -14.21
N PHE A 20 -5.64 -12.78 -13.98
CA PHE A 20 -6.96 -12.27 -14.35
C PHE A 20 -7.67 -11.55 -13.21
N PHE A 21 -7.14 -11.59 -11.99
CA PHE A 21 -7.66 -10.74 -10.93
C PHE A 21 -7.25 -9.29 -11.18
N PRO A 22 -8.20 -8.36 -11.40
CA PRO A 22 -7.84 -6.96 -11.48
C PRO A 22 -7.21 -6.56 -10.16
N TYR A 23 -5.96 -6.07 -10.22
CA TYR A 23 -5.33 -5.41 -9.08
C TYR A 23 -6.32 -4.39 -8.56
N LYS A 24 -6.92 -4.64 -7.38
CA LYS A 24 -7.75 -3.65 -6.71
C LYS A 24 -6.84 -2.45 -6.46
N LYS A 25 -6.97 -1.42 -7.30
CA LYS A 25 -6.34 -0.13 -7.04
C LYS A 25 -6.77 0.24 -5.63
N LYS A 26 -5.80 0.48 -4.73
CA LYS A 26 -6.08 0.98 -3.38
C LYS A 26 -6.87 2.28 -3.53
N THR A 27 -8.20 2.19 -3.45
CA THR A 27 -9.12 3.33 -3.43
C THR A 27 -8.84 4.07 -2.13
N GLY A 28 -8.05 5.13 -2.23
CA GLY A 28 -7.53 5.85 -1.07
C GLY A 28 -6.12 6.42 -1.25
N ALA A 29 -5.42 6.10 -2.35
CA ALA A 29 -4.19 6.81 -2.69
C ALA A 29 -4.53 8.26 -3.10
N VAL A 30 -4.54 9.15 -2.12
CA VAL A 30 -4.58 10.60 -2.31
C VAL A 30 -3.38 10.95 -3.19
N LYS A 31 -3.63 11.54 -4.37
CA LYS A 31 -2.55 12.09 -5.20
C LYS A 31 -1.94 13.24 -4.43
N ILE A 32 -0.74 13.03 -3.88
CA ILE A 32 0.06 14.10 -3.32
C ILE A 32 0.51 14.97 -4.52
N PRO A 33 0.19 16.27 -4.56
CA PRO A 33 0.66 17.16 -5.61
C PRO A 33 2.19 17.13 -5.65
N ALA A 34 2.78 17.03 -6.84
CA ALA A 34 4.24 16.95 -7.01
C ALA A 34 4.99 18.22 -6.54
N ASP A 35 4.25 19.31 -6.32
CA ASP A 35 4.77 20.62 -5.89
C ASP A 35 4.55 20.90 -4.38
N TYR A 36 4.01 19.92 -3.65
CA TYR A 36 3.76 20.07 -2.21
C TYR A 36 4.99 19.60 -1.42
N ASN A 37 6.05 20.41 -1.49
CA ASN A 37 7.26 20.24 -0.68
C ASN A 37 7.07 20.73 0.77
N ASP A 38 5.90 21.28 1.06
CA ASP A 38 5.52 21.76 2.38
C ASP A 38 4.79 20.66 3.16
N THR A 39 5.54 19.77 3.81
CA THR A 39 4.94 18.77 4.70
C THR A 39 4.58 19.33 6.08
N SER A 40 4.59 20.65 6.28
CA SER A 40 4.29 21.26 7.59
C SER A 40 2.84 21.02 8.03
N GLU A 41 1.91 20.88 7.09
CA GLU A 41 0.50 20.54 7.34
C GLU A 41 0.24 19.03 7.41
N ALA A 42 1.27 18.19 7.25
CA ALA A 42 1.12 16.74 7.33
C ALA A 42 0.78 16.33 8.78
N ASN A 43 -0.42 15.81 8.99
CA ASN A 43 -0.84 15.31 10.30
C ASN A 43 -0.25 13.93 10.62
N TYR A 44 0.38 13.26 9.64
CA TYR A 44 0.86 11.88 9.77
C TYR A 44 2.20 11.70 9.05
N ALA A 45 3.10 10.90 9.64
CA ALA A 45 4.41 10.53 9.11
C ALA A 45 4.67 9.03 9.33
N ILE A 46 5.65 8.47 8.61
CA ILE A 46 6.07 7.07 8.79
C ILE A 46 7.22 7.05 9.82
N ASN A 47 7.09 6.22 10.86
CA ASN A 47 8.13 6.06 11.89
C ASN A 47 9.28 5.14 11.41
N GLU A 48 10.32 5.00 12.23
CA GLU A 48 11.49 4.13 11.98
C GLU A 48 11.17 2.65 11.78
N HIS A 49 9.96 2.23 12.16
CA HIS A 49 9.46 0.88 12.04
C HIS A 49 8.53 0.69 10.83
N GLY A 50 8.33 1.73 10.00
CA GLY A 50 7.49 1.67 8.81
C GLY A 50 5.99 1.81 9.07
N PHE A 51 5.57 2.23 10.28
CA PHE A 51 4.17 2.45 10.62
C PHE A 51 3.78 3.92 10.45
N LEU A 52 2.53 4.16 10.04
CA LEU A 52 1.95 5.50 9.92
C LEU A 52 1.53 6.00 11.31
N GLU A 53 2.18 7.07 11.79
CA GLU A 53 1.92 7.69 13.08
C GLU A 53 1.51 9.16 12.94
N LYS A 54 0.68 9.66 13.87
CA LYS A 54 0.26 11.07 13.90
C LYS A 54 1.41 11.94 14.43
N ILE A 55 1.74 13.01 13.72
CA ILE A 55 2.78 13.96 14.15
C ILE A 55 2.28 14.70 15.40
N GLN A 56 2.98 14.51 16.53
CA GLN A 56 2.69 15.23 17.78
C GLN A 56 3.45 16.56 17.78
N HIS A 57 2.78 17.64 17.34
CA HIS A 57 3.36 18.99 17.32
C HIS A 57 3.66 19.57 18.71
N ASP A 58 3.08 19.01 19.77
CA ASP A 58 3.23 19.50 21.14
C ASP A 58 4.64 19.29 21.73
N LYS A 59 5.43 18.34 21.21
CA LYS A 59 6.78 18.05 21.72
C LYS A 59 7.89 18.92 21.14
N VAL A 60 7.66 19.60 20.01
CA VAL A 60 8.72 20.36 19.32
C VAL A 60 8.97 21.74 19.95
N LYS A 61 7.98 22.31 20.66
CA LYS A 61 8.16 23.59 21.39
C LYS A 61 9.07 23.51 22.62
N SER A 62 9.44 22.31 23.06
CA SER A 62 10.21 22.09 24.31
C SER A 62 11.74 22.00 24.10
N HIS A 63 12.23 22.06 22.85
CA HIS A 63 13.67 21.97 22.55
C HIS A 63 14.23 23.24 21.87
N ALA A 64 13.47 24.33 21.87
CA ALA A 64 13.88 25.63 21.33
C ALA A 64 14.15 26.69 22.42
N ASN A 65 14.40 26.27 23.67
CA ASN A 65 14.90 27.13 24.74
C ASN A 65 16.32 26.72 25.12
#